data_AF-A0A2N2N7F5-F1
#
_entry.id   AF-A0A2N2N7F5-F1
#
_cell.length_a   1.000
_cell.length_b   1.000
_cell.length_c   1.000
_cell.angle_alpha   90.00
_cell.angle_beta   90.00
_cell.angle_gamma   90.00
#
_symmetry.space_group_name_H-M   'P 1'
#
loop_
_entity.id
_entity.type
_entity.pdbx_description
1 polymer ?
#
loop_
_entity_poly.entity_id
_entity_poly.type
_entity_poly.pdbx_seq_one_letter_code
_entity_poly.pdbx_strand_id
1 'polypeptide(L)'
;MSFKHDPPLIGIVGVCASGKTTLINELQRMGYSCRHIAQEHSYVQNMWQRLTNPDLLIYLTASYETTLTRRNINWTLHEYQVQLDRLQHAREQAHVHIDTNPRSASEVFQTAKDHIDRFLSAQN
;
A
#
# COMPACT_ATOMS: atom_id res chain seq x y z
N MET A 1 -7.77 15.01 17.50
CA MET A 1 -7.94 15.70 16.19
C MET A 1 -8.91 14.88 15.36
N SER A 2 -9.72 15.48 14.47
CA SER A 2 -10.67 14.71 13.66
C SER A 2 -9.96 14.15 12.43
N PHE A 3 -10.13 12.84 12.17
CA PHE A 3 -9.76 12.23 10.91
C PHE A 3 -10.52 12.91 9.75
N LYS A 4 -9.92 12.92 8.57
CA LYS A 4 -10.57 13.43 7.35
C LYS A 4 -11.77 12.58 6.96
N HIS A 5 -11.76 11.30 7.32
CA HIS A 5 -12.84 10.34 7.05
C HIS A 5 -13.37 9.73 8.33
N ASP A 6 -14.65 9.35 8.30
CA ASP A 6 -15.32 8.58 9.34
C ASP A 6 -16.06 7.38 8.71
N PRO A 7 -15.58 6.13 8.93
CA PRO A 7 -14.37 5.77 9.67
C PRO A 7 -13.07 6.17 8.93
N PRO A 8 -11.91 6.23 9.63
CA PRO A 8 -10.63 6.63 9.04
C PRO A 8 -10.24 5.77 7.83
N LEU A 9 -9.82 6.42 6.75
CA LEU A 9 -9.51 5.76 5.48
C LEU A 9 -8.03 5.37 5.38
N ILE A 10 -7.77 4.09 5.12
CA ILE A 10 -6.43 3.53 4.92
C ILE A 10 -6.20 3.32 3.42
N GLY A 11 -5.29 4.10 2.84
CA GLY A 11 -4.84 3.92 1.46
C GLY A 11 -3.67 2.94 1.38
N ILE A 12 -3.76 1.95 0.48
CA ILE A 12 -2.69 0.98 0.24
C ILE A 12 -2.16 1.12 -1.18
N VAL A 13 -0.84 1.33 -1.29
CA VAL A 13 -0.12 1.64 -2.53
C VAL A 13 1.19 0.84 -2.63
N GLY A 14 1.74 0.65 -3.83
CA GLY A 14 2.98 -0.12 -4.05
C GLY A 14 3.03 -0.71 -5.46
N VAL A 15 4.11 -1.41 -5.83
CA VAL A 15 4.26 -2.04 -7.15
C VAL A 15 3.20 -3.12 -7.41
N CYS A 16 2.92 -3.49 -8.67
CA CYS A 16 2.06 -4.66 -8.89
C CYS A 16 2.70 -5.92 -8.27
N ALA A 17 1.85 -6.88 -7.86
CA ALA A 17 2.26 -8.09 -7.13
C ALA A 17 2.93 -7.87 -5.75
N SER A 18 2.86 -6.66 -5.18
CA SER A 18 3.27 -6.41 -3.79
C SER A 18 2.30 -6.94 -2.72
N GLY A 19 1.16 -7.49 -3.11
CA GLY A 19 0.17 -8.07 -2.18
C GLY A 19 -0.95 -7.11 -1.73
N LYS A 20 -1.11 -5.95 -2.38
CA LYS A 20 -2.13 -4.95 -2.03
C LYS A 20 -3.54 -5.53 -1.90
N THR A 21 -4.00 -6.29 -2.91
CA THR A 21 -5.35 -6.87 -2.91
C THR A 21 -5.55 -7.86 -1.76
N THR A 22 -4.56 -8.72 -1.51
CA THR A 22 -4.62 -9.68 -0.39
C THR A 22 -4.75 -8.94 0.94
N LEU A 23 -3.87 -7.95 1.18
CA LEU A 23 -3.90 -7.17 2.41
C LEU A 23 -5.21 -6.40 2.60
N ILE A 24 -5.70 -5.74 1.54
CA ILE A 24 -6.97 -4.99 1.58
C ILE A 24 -8.13 -5.91 1.95
N ASN A 25 -8.22 -7.08 1.33
CA ASN A 25 -9.31 -8.02 1.60
C ASN A 25 -9.30 -8.49 3.05
N GLU A 26 -8.12 -8.78 3.62
CA GLU A 26 -8.00 -9.21 5.02
C GLU A 26 -8.32 -8.08 6.00
N LEU A 27 -7.83 -6.86 5.75
CA LEU A 27 -8.16 -5.70 6.59
C LEU A 27 -9.66 -5.34 6.54
N GLN A 28 -10.27 -5.38 5.35
CA GLN A 28 -11.70 -5.11 5.19
C GLN A 28 -12.56 -6.17 5.91
N ARG A 29 -12.16 -7.44 5.91
CA ARG A 29 -12.83 -8.50 6.70
C ARG A 29 -12.80 -8.22 8.20
N MET A 30 -11.79 -7.49 8.68
CA MET A 30 -11.64 -7.09 10.08
C MET A 30 -12.33 -5.75 10.41
N GLY A 31 -13.01 -5.14 9.43
CA GLY A 31 -13.77 -3.90 9.61
C GLY A 31 -13.01 -2.61 9.32
N TYR A 32 -11.76 -2.68 8.84
CA TYR A 32 -11.02 -1.47 8.46
C TYR A 32 -11.50 -0.90 7.12
N SER A 33 -11.60 0.43 7.04
CA SER A 33 -11.89 1.13 5.78
C SER A 33 -10.61 1.25 4.94
N CYS A 34 -10.47 0.38 3.94
CA CYS A 34 -9.28 0.36 3.08
C CYS A 34 -9.60 0.68 1.61
N ARG A 35 -8.67 1.37 0.94
CA ARG A 35 -8.75 1.66 -0.49
C ARG A 35 -7.47 1.30 -1.22
N HIS A 36 -7.63 0.57 -2.33
CA HIS A 36 -6.57 0.31 -3.28
C HIS A 36 -6.22 1.59 -4.05
N ILE A 37 -4.93 1.93 -4.10
CA ILE A 37 -4.42 3.07 -4.87
C ILE A 37 -3.48 2.55 -5.94
N ALA A 38 -3.94 2.57 -7.19
CA ALA A 38 -3.20 2.12 -8.38
C ALA A 38 -2.20 3.18 -8.89
N GLN A 39 -1.41 3.77 -7.99
CA GLN A 39 -0.45 4.85 -8.30
C GLN A 39 0.62 4.39 -9.29
N GLU A 40 0.97 3.12 -9.28
CA GLU A 40 1.95 2.50 -10.18
C GLU A 40 1.54 2.56 -11.67
N HIS A 41 0.26 2.84 -11.93
CA HIS A 41 -0.31 3.01 -13.27
C HIS A 41 -0.61 4.47 -13.65
N SER A 42 -0.19 5.44 -12.84
CA SER A 42 -0.46 6.86 -13.06
C SER A 42 0.81 7.67 -13.29
N TYR A 43 0.76 8.59 -14.24
CA TYR A 43 1.81 9.60 -14.46
C TYR A 43 1.68 10.79 -13.50
N VAL A 44 0.54 10.96 -12.82
CA VAL A 44 0.34 12.02 -11.83
C VAL A 44 0.95 11.57 -10.52
N GLN A 45 2.12 12.12 -10.17
CA GLN A 45 2.93 11.69 -9.00
C GLN A 45 2.13 11.65 -7.68
N ASN A 46 1.26 12.62 -7.45
CA ASN A 46 0.42 12.73 -6.25
C ASN A 46 -1.04 12.32 -6.48
N MET A 47 -1.32 11.42 -7.45
CA MET A 47 -2.67 10.92 -7.72
C MET A 47 -3.31 10.34 -6.45
N TRP A 48 -2.55 9.59 -5.66
CA TRP A 48 -2.99 9.02 -4.38
C TRP A 48 -3.59 10.10 -3.46
N GLN A 49 -2.97 11.28 -3.40
CA GLN A 49 -3.39 12.38 -2.55
C GLN A 49 -4.58 13.12 -3.15
N ARG A 50 -4.61 13.29 -4.48
CA ARG A 50 -5.68 14.04 -5.17
C ARG A 50 -7.00 13.29 -5.27
N LEU A 51 -6.95 11.98 -5.47
CA LEU A 51 -8.14 11.15 -5.70
C LEU A 51 -8.63 10.40 -4.46
N THR A 52 -7.71 10.04 -3.56
CA THR A 52 -8.03 9.24 -2.37
C THR A 52 -7.80 9.99 -1.08
N ASN A 53 -6.71 10.76 -0.97
CA ASN A 53 -6.34 11.57 0.21
C ASN A 53 -6.51 10.83 1.57
N PRO A 54 -5.99 9.60 1.75
CA PRO A 54 -6.32 8.80 2.93
C PRO A 54 -5.84 9.45 4.24
N ASP A 55 -6.40 9.00 5.36
CA ASP A 55 -5.91 9.36 6.70
C ASP A 55 -4.58 8.68 6.98
N LEU A 56 -4.45 7.41 6.58
CA LEU A 56 -3.23 6.62 6.68
C LEU A 56 -2.83 6.08 5.30
N LEU A 57 -1.57 6.29 4.90
CA LEU A 57 -1.01 5.73 3.66
C LEU A 57 0.01 4.65 3.99
N ILE A 58 -0.23 3.43 3.52
CA ILE A 58 0.65 2.27 3.65
C ILE A 58 1.27 1.95 2.29
N TYR A 59 2.60 1.93 2.25
CA TYR A 59 3.39 1.58 1.08
C TYR A 59 3.92 0.15 1.18
N LEU A 60 3.58 -0.70 0.20
CA LEU A 60 4.09 -2.06 0.08
C LEU A 60 5.24 -2.14 -0.92
N THR A 61 6.38 -2.66 -0.47
CA THR A 61 7.55 -2.94 -1.32
C THR A 61 7.61 -4.41 -1.69
N ALA A 62 7.99 -4.71 -2.92
CA ALA A 62 8.39 -6.03 -3.40
C ALA A 62 9.54 -5.88 -4.41
N SER A 63 10.48 -6.82 -4.39
CA SER A 63 11.59 -6.90 -5.34
C SER A 63 11.07 -7.39 -6.69
N TYR A 64 11.79 -7.06 -7.77
CA TYR A 64 11.45 -7.52 -9.11
C TYR A 64 11.29 -9.05 -9.17
N GLU A 65 12.24 -9.79 -8.60
CA GLU A 65 12.25 -11.26 -8.56
C GLU A 65 11.02 -11.81 -7.83
N THR A 66 10.63 -11.16 -6.73
CA THR A 66 9.45 -11.55 -5.96
C THR A 66 8.17 -11.30 -6.75
N THR A 67 8.11 -10.20 -7.52
CA THR A 67 6.93 -9.92 -8.36
C THR A 67 6.75 -10.95 -9.47
N LEU A 68 7.85 -11.40 -10.09
CA LEU A 68 7.83 -12.47 -11.11
C LEU A 68 7.44 -13.83 -10.51
N THR A 69 7.90 -14.12 -9.29
CA THR A 69 7.58 -15.39 -8.62
C THR A 69 6.11 -15.48 -8.22
N ARG A 70 5.53 -14.37 -7.71
CA ARG A 70 4.15 -14.33 -7.20
C ARG A 70 3.09 -14.36 -8.29
N ARG A 71 3.44 -13.90 -9.49
CA ARG A 71 2.49 -13.74 -10.57
C ARG A 71 3.27 -13.97 -11.85
N ASN A 72 2.74 -14.80 -12.74
CA ASN A 72 3.34 -15.09 -14.05
C ASN A 72 3.17 -13.87 -14.99
N ILE A 73 3.76 -12.73 -14.61
CA ILE A 73 3.73 -11.48 -15.36
C ILE A 73 4.98 -11.45 -16.21
N ASN A 74 4.82 -11.33 -17.53
CA ASN A 74 5.93 -11.19 -18.47
C ASN A 74 6.39 -9.73 -18.58
N TRP A 75 6.60 -9.05 -17.47
CA TRP A 75 7.08 -7.67 -17.47
C TRP A 75 8.60 -7.60 -17.27
N THR A 76 9.20 -6.57 -17.84
CA THR A 76 10.63 -6.32 -17.86
C THR A 76 11.08 -5.56 -16.61
N LEU A 77 12.38 -5.60 -16.32
CA LEU A 77 12.98 -4.77 -15.27
C LEU A 77 12.74 -3.27 -15.52
N HIS A 78 12.64 -2.84 -16.78
CA HIS A 78 12.31 -1.47 -17.13
C HIS A 78 10.89 -1.08 -16.69
N GLU A 79 9.89 -1.94 -16.95
CA GLU A 79 8.51 -1.70 -16.52
C GLU A 79 8.36 -1.71 -15.00
N TYR A 80 9.17 -2.51 -14.30
CA TYR A 80 9.28 -2.45 -12.84
C TYR A 80 9.85 -1.10 -12.37
N GLN A 81 10.94 -0.63 -12.99
CA GLN A 81 11.53 0.67 -12.66
C GLN A 81 10.56 1.84 -12.88
N VAL A 82 9.82 1.84 -13.99
CA VAL A 82 8.80 2.86 -14.28
C VAL A 82 7.74 2.93 -13.19
N GLN A 83 7.35 1.80 -12.59
CA GLN A 83 6.42 1.83 -11.47
C GLN A 83 7.05 2.43 -10.23
N LEU A 84 8.30 2.09 -9.92
CA LEU A 84 9.01 2.70 -8.78
C LEU A 84 9.08 4.23 -8.92
N ASP A 85 9.36 4.72 -10.12
CA ASP A 85 9.42 6.16 -10.41
C ASP A 85 8.05 6.82 -10.20
N ARG A 86 6.97 6.20 -10.70
CA ARG A 86 5.59 6.68 -10.48
C ARG A 86 5.14 6.63 -9.03
N LEU A 87 5.70 5.70 -8.27
CA LEU A 87 5.41 5.48 -6.86
C LEU A 87 6.23 6.38 -5.93
N GLN A 88 7.26 7.06 -6.44
CA GLN A 88 8.23 7.80 -5.62
C GLN A 88 7.55 8.75 -4.63
N HIS A 89 6.65 9.60 -5.10
CA HIS A 89 5.96 10.55 -4.23
C HIS A 89 5.07 9.86 -3.19
N ALA A 90 4.40 8.75 -3.53
CA ALA A 90 3.61 8.00 -2.57
C ALA A 90 4.51 7.30 -1.53
N ARG A 91 5.69 6.84 -1.95
CA ARG A 91 6.70 6.24 -1.07
C ARG A 91 7.20 7.28 -0.07
N GLU A 92 7.65 8.44 -0.53
CA GLU A 92 8.22 9.49 0.34
C GLU A 92 7.22 10.04 1.36
N GLN A 93 5.92 9.97 1.08
CA GLN A 93 4.85 10.50 1.91
C GLN A 93 4.08 9.42 2.68
N ALA A 94 4.47 8.15 2.56
CA ALA A 94 3.80 7.06 3.26
C ALA A 94 4.06 7.13 4.77
N HIS A 95 3.04 6.81 5.54
CA HIS A 95 3.13 6.76 6.99
C HIS A 95 3.76 5.44 7.45
N VAL A 96 3.57 4.37 6.65
CA VAL A 96 4.02 3.02 6.95
C VAL A 96 4.63 2.41 5.70
N HIS A 97 5.78 1.77 5.87
CA HIS A 97 6.45 1.00 4.82
C HIS A 97 6.52 -0.47 5.24
N ILE A 98 6.03 -1.36 4.37
CA ILE A 98 6.06 -2.80 4.61
C ILE A 98 6.79 -3.47 3.46
N ASP A 99 7.96 -4.03 3.76
CA ASP A 99 8.64 -4.96 2.85
C ASP A 99 7.91 -6.30 2.85
N THR A 100 7.39 -6.70 1.70
CA THR A 100 6.63 -7.94 1.56
C THR A 100 7.51 -9.11 1.12
N ASN A 101 8.78 -8.90 0.75
CA ASN A 101 9.62 -9.96 0.21
C ASN A 101 9.82 -11.14 1.18
N PRO A 102 10.20 -10.92 2.45
CA PRO A 102 10.49 -12.03 3.37
C PRO A 102 9.24 -12.50 4.14
N ARG A 103 8.06 -11.94 3.83
CA ARG A 103 6.86 -12.10 4.65
C ARG A 103 5.76 -12.88 3.93
N SER A 104 5.11 -13.76 4.68
CA SER A 104 3.83 -14.35 4.32
C SER A 104 2.70 -13.31 4.36
N ALA A 105 1.56 -13.64 3.76
CA ALA A 105 0.40 -12.75 3.76
C ALA A 105 -0.07 -12.39 5.18
N SER A 106 -0.10 -13.37 6.09
CA SER A 106 -0.49 -13.17 7.49
C SER A 106 0.48 -12.26 8.24
N GLU A 107 1.79 -12.36 8.00
CA GLU A 107 2.79 -11.47 8.61
C GLU A 107 2.65 -10.03 8.10
N VAL A 108 2.40 -9.86 6.80
CA VAL A 108 2.11 -8.54 6.21
C VAL A 108 0.86 -7.94 6.82
N PHE A 109 -0.21 -8.75 6.96
CA PHE A 109 -1.45 -8.34 7.61
C PHE A 109 -1.24 -7.93 9.06
N GLN A 110 -0.57 -8.76 9.87
CA GLN A 110 -0.34 -8.45 11.28
C GLN A 110 0.49 -7.16 11.42
N THR A 111 1.52 -7.01 10.59
CA THR A 111 2.34 -5.78 10.56
C THR A 111 1.48 -4.55 10.24
N ALA A 112 0.66 -4.62 9.19
CA ALA A 112 -0.22 -3.52 8.80
C ALA A 112 -1.23 -3.19 9.90
N LYS A 113 -1.86 -4.21 10.49
CA LYS A 113 -2.83 -4.08 11.57
C LYS A 113 -2.21 -3.37 12.78
N ASP A 114 -1.03 -3.80 13.22
CA ASP A 114 -0.34 -3.19 14.37
C ASP A 114 -0.05 -1.69 14.13
N HIS A 115 0.35 -1.33 12.90
CA HIS A 115 0.57 0.07 12.54
C HIS A 115 -0.72 0.87 12.48
N ILE A 116 -1.81 0.30 11.92
CA ILE A 116 -3.12 0.94 11.89
C ILE A 116 -3.61 1.19 13.32
N ASP A 117 -3.58 0.19 14.19
CA ASP A 117 -4.07 0.31 15.56
C ASP A 117 -3.27 1.34 16.37
N ARG A 118 -1.94 1.38 16.20
CA ARG A 118 -1.10 2.45 16.79
C ARG A 118 -1.47 3.83 16.27
N PHE A 119 -1.72 3.96 14.97
CA PHE A 119 -2.10 5.23 14.35
C PHE A 119 -3.47 5.71 14.87
N LEU A 120 -4.45 4.81 14.96
CA LEU A 120 -5.78 5.12 15.49
C LEU A 120 -5.73 5.49 16.98
N SER A 121 -4.89 4.80 17.76
CA SER A 121 -4.74 5.06 19.20
C SER A 121 -4.01 6.37 19.50
N ALA A 122 -3.03 6.78 18.67
CA ALA A 122 -2.25 7.99 18.87
C ALA A 122 -3.01 9.29 18.56
N GLN A 123 -4.22 9.19 17.99
CA GLN A 123 -5.05 10.33 17.59
C GLN A 123 -6.30 10.52 18.47
N ASN A 124 -6.53 9.58 19.40
CA ASN A 124 -7.55 9.62 20.44
C ASN A 124 -7.09 10.40 21.68
#